data_AF-A0AAD7RW38-F1
#
_entry.id   AF-A0AAD7RW38-F1
#
_cell.length_a   1.000
_cell.length_b   1.000
_cell.length_c   1.000
_cell.angle_alpha   90.00
_cell.angle_beta   90.00
_cell.angle_gamma   90.00
#
_symmetry.space_group_name_H-M   'P 1'
#
loop_
_entity.id
_entity.type
_entity.pdbx_description
1 polymer ?
#
loop_
_entity_poly.entity_id
_entity_poly.type
_entity_poly.pdbx_seq_one_letter_code
_entity_poly.pdbx_strand_id
1 'polypeptide(L)'
;METELVVDWLMVVWGRRRGGLRKRRNMLVLDAFRGHLTEPVKKQVKAMNGDLVIIPGGMTSQLQVLDVVINKSFKDHLRKRYTEWLMAGNHALTPSGKIQKPAVRRLCEWILQAWADVSPESIVNRFKKCCISNAMDGSEDDMMWEEAEPGDAQPENVSDESDSESGPSDAEDAAK
;
A
#
# COMPACT_ATOMS: atom_id res chain seq x y z
N MET A 1 -0.53 6.19 -11.65
CA MET A 1 -0.21 5.32 -12.79
C MET A 1 -1.17 5.67 -13.91
N GLU A 2 -0.72 5.98 -15.13
CA GLU A 2 -1.66 6.21 -16.23
C GLU A 2 -2.26 4.89 -16.70
N THR A 3 -3.39 4.94 -17.40
CA THR A 3 -4.12 3.76 -17.90
C THR A 3 -3.22 2.78 -18.65
N GLU A 4 -2.36 3.29 -19.54
CA GLU A 4 -1.46 2.47 -20.35
C GLU A 4 -0.48 1.69 -19.45
N LEU A 5 0.08 2.37 -18.44
CA LEU A 5 1.01 1.75 -17.51
C LEU A 5 0.35 0.69 -16.63
N VAL A 6 -0.95 0.85 -16.29
CA VAL A 6 -1.72 -0.21 -15.60
C VAL A 6 -1.90 -1.42 -16.52
N VAL A 7 -2.22 -1.19 -17.80
CA VAL A 7 -2.37 -2.26 -18.80
C VAL A 7 -1.05 -3.01 -19.01
N ASP A 8 0.08 -2.30 -19.08
CA ASP A 8 1.40 -2.92 -19.16
C ASP A 8 1.72 -3.75 -17.92
N TRP A 9 1.43 -3.22 -16.73
CA TRP A 9 1.58 -3.96 -15.48
C TRP A 9 0.73 -5.23 -15.47
N LEU A 10 -0.51 -5.17 -15.99
CA LEU A 10 -1.37 -6.34 -16.12
C LEU A 10 -0.75 -7.40 -17.04
N MET A 11 -0.09 -7.01 -18.12
CA MET A 11 0.53 -7.96 -19.05
C MET A 11 1.83 -8.55 -18.51
N VAL A 12 2.68 -7.72 -17.92
CA VAL A 12 4.05 -8.09 -17.52
C VAL A 12 4.09 -8.74 -16.14
N VAL A 13 3.29 -8.25 -15.20
CA VAL A 13 3.30 -8.70 -13.81
C VAL A 13 2.14 -9.64 -13.55
N TRP A 14 0.91 -9.16 -13.70
CA TRP A 14 -0.27 -9.96 -13.36
C TRP A 14 -0.36 -11.20 -14.25
N GLY A 15 -0.31 -11.07 -15.57
CA GLY A 15 -0.44 -12.16 -16.52
C GLY A 15 0.62 -13.26 -16.39
N ARG A 16 1.80 -12.93 -15.85
CA ARG A 16 2.92 -13.86 -15.65
C ARG A 16 2.91 -14.56 -14.28
N ARG A 17 2.00 -14.20 -13.39
CA ARG A 17 1.85 -14.86 -12.07
C ARG A 17 1.58 -16.35 -12.23
N ARG A 18 1.84 -17.12 -11.18
CA ARG A 18 1.52 -18.56 -11.14
C ARG A 18 0.03 -18.78 -11.48
N GLY A 19 -0.24 -19.62 -12.48
CA GLY A 19 -1.59 -19.88 -12.98
C GLY A 19 -2.10 -18.91 -14.06
N GLY A 20 -1.45 -17.75 -14.26
CA GLY A 20 -1.82 -16.76 -15.27
C GLY A 20 -1.73 -17.29 -16.71
N LEU A 21 -0.65 -18.00 -17.04
CA LEU A 21 -0.46 -18.65 -18.35
C LEU A 21 -1.55 -19.69 -18.68
N ARG A 22 -2.14 -20.31 -17.65
CA ARG A 22 -3.23 -21.29 -17.81
C ARG A 22 -4.61 -20.63 -17.89
N LYS A 23 -4.69 -19.29 -17.90
CA LYS A 23 -5.93 -18.51 -17.89
C LYS A 23 -6.96 -19.02 -16.86
N ARG A 24 -6.48 -19.47 -15.69
CA ARG A 24 -7.38 -19.86 -14.60
C ARG A 24 -8.20 -18.65 -14.17
N ARG A 25 -9.46 -18.90 -13.77
CA ARG A 25 -10.30 -17.84 -13.22
C ARG A 25 -9.57 -17.18 -12.05
N ASN A 26 -9.59 -15.86 -12.02
CA ASN A 26 -8.86 -15.07 -11.03
C ASN A 26 -9.66 -13.84 -10.62
N MET A 27 -9.28 -13.27 -9.47
CA MET A 27 -9.84 -12.03 -8.97
C MET A 27 -8.70 -11.05 -8.75
N LEU A 28 -8.87 -9.81 -9.21
CA LEU A 28 -7.96 -8.71 -8.97
C LEU A 28 -8.71 -7.62 -8.21
N VAL A 29 -8.25 -7.31 -7.00
CA VAL A 29 -8.84 -6.30 -6.11
C VAL A 29 -7.96 -5.05 -6.14
N LEU A 30 -8.52 -3.90 -6.48
CA LEU A 30 -7.80 -2.61 -6.56
C LEU A 30 -8.63 -1.48 -5.92
N ASP A 31 -8.00 -0.36 -5.56
CA ASP A 31 -8.72 0.85 -5.18
C ASP A 31 -9.46 1.50 -6.37
N ALA A 32 -10.32 2.46 -6.05
CA ALA A 32 -11.02 3.30 -7.02
C ALA A 32 -10.13 4.39 -7.66
N PHE A 33 -8.81 4.19 -7.76
CA PHE A 33 -7.94 5.12 -8.48
C PHE A 33 -8.36 5.21 -9.96
N ARG A 34 -8.39 6.43 -10.52
CA ARG A 34 -8.97 6.71 -11.84
C ARG A 34 -8.42 5.82 -12.96
N GLY A 35 -7.13 5.50 -12.93
CA GLY A 35 -6.50 4.62 -13.92
C GLY A 35 -7.03 3.17 -13.90
N HIS A 36 -7.42 2.65 -12.72
CA HIS A 36 -7.95 1.30 -12.55
C HIS A 36 -9.39 1.15 -13.07
N LEU A 37 -10.14 2.26 -13.11
CA LEU A 37 -11.56 2.29 -13.49
C LEU A 37 -11.79 2.36 -15.01
N THR A 38 -10.71 2.48 -15.79
CA THR A 38 -10.81 2.71 -17.22
C THR A 38 -11.21 1.46 -17.99
N GLU A 39 -11.90 1.65 -19.13
CA GLU A 39 -12.32 0.56 -19.99
C GLU A 39 -11.18 -0.34 -20.52
N PRO A 40 -10.00 0.19 -20.89
CA PRO A 40 -8.86 -0.66 -21.27
C PRO A 40 -8.45 -1.63 -20.17
N VAL A 41 -8.41 -1.16 -18.91
CA VAL A 41 -8.05 -2.01 -17.76
C VAL A 41 -9.09 -3.11 -17.55
N LYS A 42 -10.39 -2.78 -17.54
CA LYS A 42 -11.47 -3.77 -17.39
C LYS A 42 -11.44 -4.82 -18.50
N LYS A 43 -11.28 -4.39 -19.75
CA LYS A 43 -11.17 -5.28 -20.92
C LYS A 43 -9.97 -6.22 -20.79
N GLN A 44 -8.82 -5.69 -20.36
CA GLN A 44 -7.61 -6.48 -20.21
C GLN A 44 -7.76 -7.53 -19.10
N VAL A 45 -8.32 -7.17 -17.94
CA VAL A 45 -8.58 -8.13 -16.85
C VAL A 45 -9.53 -9.25 -17.32
N LYS A 46 -10.61 -8.90 -18.02
CA LYS A 46 -11.55 -9.87 -18.59
C LYS A 46 -10.90 -10.80 -19.61
N ALA A 47 -10.03 -10.29 -20.48
CA ALA A 47 -9.27 -11.08 -21.45
C ALA A 47 -8.34 -12.11 -20.79
N MET A 48 -7.94 -11.87 -19.54
CA MET A 48 -7.14 -12.78 -18.71
C MET A 48 -8.00 -13.71 -17.83
N ASN A 49 -9.30 -13.85 -18.11
CA ASN A 49 -10.26 -14.63 -17.32
C ASN A 49 -10.33 -14.15 -15.85
N GLY A 50 -10.22 -12.84 -15.64
CA GLY A 50 -10.23 -12.20 -14.34
C GLY A 50 -11.51 -11.42 -14.05
N ASP A 51 -11.90 -11.41 -12.79
CA ASP A 51 -12.90 -10.52 -12.22
C ASP A 51 -12.18 -9.33 -11.56
N LEU A 52 -12.52 -8.10 -11.95
CA LEU A 52 -12.00 -6.87 -11.33
C LEU A 52 -12.95 -6.42 -10.22
N VAL A 53 -12.43 -6.34 -9.00
CA VAL A 53 -13.16 -5.85 -7.82
C VAL A 53 -12.56 -4.50 -7.42
N ILE A 54 -13.40 -3.49 -7.29
CA ILE A 54 -12.99 -2.14 -6.91
C ILE A 54 -13.40 -1.88 -5.47
N ILE A 55 -12.42 -1.50 -4.65
CA ILE A 55 -12.64 -1.05 -3.29
C ILE A 55 -13.25 0.36 -3.33
N PRO A 56 -14.40 0.61 -2.69
CA PRO A 56 -15.01 1.93 -2.63
C PRO A 56 -14.06 2.97 -2.01
N GLY A 57 -14.21 4.23 -2.43
CA GLY A 57 -13.45 5.34 -1.85
C GLY A 57 -13.68 5.43 -0.34
N GLY A 58 -12.60 5.68 0.43
CA GLY A 58 -12.63 5.72 1.89
C GLY A 58 -12.53 4.35 2.58
N MET A 59 -12.59 3.23 1.84
CA MET A 59 -12.51 1.88 2.40
C MET A 59 -11.12 1.23 2.29
N THR A 60 -10.13 1.91 1.71
CA THR A 60 -8.77 1.40 1.55
C THR A 60 -8.16 0.95 2.88
N SER A 61 -8.37 1.70 3.95
CA SER A 61 -7.87 1.38 5.30
C SER A 61 -8.54 0.16 5.95
N GLN A 62 -9.54 -0.45 5.31
CA GLN A 62 -10.24 -1.63 5.82
C GLN A 62 -10.14 -2.82 4.85
N LEU A 63 -10.25 -2.55 3.54
CA LEU A 63 -10.42 -3.60 2.53
C LEU A 63 -9.18 -3.80 1.64
N GLN A 64 -8.25 -2.84 1.61
CA GLN A 64 -7.06 -2.97 0.77
C GLN A 64 -5.95 -3.70 1.51
N VAL A 65 -5.88 -5.03 1.35
CA VAL A 65 -4.91 -5.92 2.03
C VAL A 65 -3.49 -5.34 2.11
N LEU A 66 -3.03 -4.73 1.03
CA LEU A 66 -1.71 -4.09 0.99
C LEU A 66 -1.60 -2.96 2.01
N ASP A 67 -2.55 -2.05 2.09
CA ASP A 67 -2.49 -0.89 2.99
C ASP A 67 -2.89 -1.21 4.42
N VAL A 68 -3.89 -2.07 4.59
CA VAL A 68 -4.37 -2.46 5.93
C VAL A 68 -3.26 -3.17 6.68
N VAL A 69 -2.45 -3.99 5.99
CA VAL A 69 -1.57 -4.88 6.74
C VAL A 69 -0.20 -5.22 6.14
N ILE A 70 -0.08 -5.49 4.84
CA ILE A 70 1.21 -5.94 4.27
C ILE A 70 2.25 -4.81 4.26
N ASN A 71 1.82 -3.59 3.91
CA ASN A 71 2.70 -2.43 3.76
C ASN A 71 3.39 -2.07 5.07
N LYS A 72 2.74 -2.29 6.22
CA LYS A 72 3.37 -2.01 7.51
C LYS A 72 4.58 -2.93 7.72
N SER A 73 4.35 -4.24 7.73
CA SER A 73 5.41 -5.22 7.94
C SER A 73 6.57 -5.01 6.95
N PHE A 74 6.27 -4.81 5.68
CA PHE A 74 7.29 -4.50 4.67
C PHE A 74 8.08 -3.22 4.99
N LYS A 75 7.39 -2.11 5.32
CA LYS A 75 8.03 -0.83 5.66
C LYS A 75 8.89 -0.95 6.92
N ASP A 76 8.49 -1.74 7.90
CA ASP A 76 9.25 -1.91 9.14
C ASP A 76 10.55 -2.69 8.91
N HIS A 77 10.52 -3.77 8.11
CA HIS A 77 11.73 -4.48 7.69
C HIS A 77 12.68 -3.61 6.87
N LEU A 78 12.14 -2.73 6.01
CA LEU A 78 12.93 -1.79 5.22
C LEU A 78 13.54 -0.69 6.11
N ARG A 79 12.77 -0.12 7.04
CA ARG A 79 13.22 0.87 8.02
C ARG A 79 14.32 0.31 8.90
N LYS A 80 14.17 -0.91 9.40
CA LYS A 80 15.20 -1.58 10.22
C LYS A 80 16.55 -1.58 9.50
N ARG A 81 16.58 -1.99 8.23
CA ARG A 81 17.80 -2.01 7.41
C ARG A 81 18.39 -0.63 7.16
N TYR A 82 17.51 0.33 6.86
CA TYR A 82 17.94 1.72 6.69
C TYR A 82 18.56 2.27 7.98
N THR A 83 17.96 2.00 9.13
CA THR A 83 18.46 2.43 10.44
C THR A 83 19.78 1.73 10.78
N GLU A 84 19.90 0.42 10.60
CA GLU A 84 21.15 -0.32 10.81
C GLU A 84 22.28 0.23 9.93
N TRP A 85 21.98 0.51 8.66
CA TRP A 85 22.92 1.19 7.78
C TRP A 85 23.31 2.55 8.34
N LEU A 86 22.34 3.40 8.70
CA LEU A 86 22.59 4.73 9.25
C LEU A 86 23.50 4.67 10.49
N MET A 87 23.26 3.71 11.39
CA MET A 87 24.02 3.53 12.64
C MET A 87 25.44 2.97 12.43
N ALA A 88 25.74 2.38 11.27
CA ALA A 88 27.09 1.89 10.97
C ALA A 88 28.16 3.01 10.89
N GLY A 89 27.75 4.28 10.82
CA GLY A 89 28.59 5.45 11.05
C GLY A 89 29.65 5.77 9.97
N ASN A 90 29.90 4.86 9.02
CA ASN A 90 30.92 5.00 7.99
C ASN A 90 30.34 5.47 6.64
N HIS A 91 29.69 6.63 6.64
CA HIS A 91 28.98 7.17 5.47
C HIS A 91 29.74 8.30 4.79
N ALA A 92 29.71 8.30 3.45
CA ALA A 92 30.16 9.44 2.68
C ALA A 92 29.26 10.66 2.96
N LEU A 93 29.87 11.84 3.03
CA LEU A 93 29.16 13.11 3.21
C LEU A 93 29.02 13.84 1.87
N THR A 94 27.93 14.58 1.70
CA THR A 94 27.76 15.55 0.61
C THR A 94 28.72 16.72 0.81
N PRO A 95 28.95 17.56 -0.22
CA PRO A 95 29.70 18.81 -0.04
C PRO A 95 29.11 19.74 1.03
N SER A 96 27.81 19.60 1.34
CA SER A 96 27.11 20.30 2.41
C SER A 96 27.17 19.62 3.79
N GLY A 97 27.97 18.56 3.94
CA GLY A 97 28.17 17.86 5.21
C GLY A 97 27.03 16.92 5.64
N LYS A 98 26.06 16.64 4.76
CA LYS A 98 24.95 15.69 5.05
C LYS A 98 25.36 14.27 4.67
N ILE A 99 24.81 13.27 5.35
CA ILE A 99 24.97 11.87 4.95
C ILE A 99 24.44 11.68 3.52
N GLN A 100 25.25 11.11 2.64
CA GLN A 100 24.81 10.79 1.29
C GLN A 100 23.72 9.71 1.31
N LYS A 101 22.78 9.80 0.38
CA LYS A 101 21.74 8.77 0.23
C LYS A 101 22.39 7.42 -0.11
N PRO A 102 21.83 6.30 0.36
CA PRO A 102 22.29 4.98 -0.03
C PRO A 102 22.16 4.82 -1.55
N ALA A 103 23.12 4.13 -2.16
CA ALA A 103 23.09 3.84 -3.59
C ALA A 103 21.81 3.09 -3.97
N VAL A 104 21.27 3.35 -5.17
CA VAL A 104 20.03 2.71 -5.66
C VAL A 104 20.11 1.19 -5.57
N ARG A 105 21.25 0.60 -5.95
CA ARG A 105 21.47 -0.85 -5.82
C ARG A 105 21.26 -1.36 -4.39
N ARG A 106 21.78 -0.63 -3.39
CA ARG A 106 21.63 -0.99 -1.98
C ARG A 106 20.16 -0.90 -1.55
N LEU A 107 19.46 0.14 -1.98
CA LEU A 107 18.03 0.28 -1.73
C LEU A 107 17.23 -0.88 -2.36
N CYS A 108 17.55 -1.30 -3.59
CA CYS A 108 16.92 -2.46 -4.22
C CYS A 108 17.19 -3.76 -3.45
N GLU A 109 18.41 -3.97 -2.95
CA GLU A 109 18.75 -5.12 -2.11
C GLU A 109 17.90 -5.14 -0.83
N TRP A 110 17.74 -3.99 -0.16
CA TRP A 110 16.90 -3.90 1.03
C TRP A 110 15.42 -4.12 0.73
N ILE A 111 14.90 -3.63 -0.40
CA ILE A 111 13.52 -3.89 -0.84
C ILE A 111 13.30 -5.40 -1.03
N LEU A 112 14.23 -6.09 -1.71
CA LEU A 112 14.13 -7.54 -1.92
C LEU A 112 14.17 -8.31 -0.59
N GLN A 113 15.08 -7.94 0.31
CA GLN A 113 15.19 -8.58 1.61
C GLN A 113 13.97 -8.30 2.51
N ALA A 114 13.50 -7.05 2.56
CA ALA A 114 12.32 -6.68 3.33
C ALA A 114 11.06 -7.39 2.82
N TRP A 115 10.94 -7.61 1.51
CA TRP A 115 9.85 -8.42 0.95
C TRP A 115 9.98 -9.90 1.31
N ALA A 116 11.20 -10.45 1.32
CA ALA A 116 11.44 -11.85 1.69
C ALA A 116 11.17 -12.13 3.18
N ASP A 117 11.29 -11.12 4.04
CA ASP A 117 10.98 -11.24 5.48
C ASP A 117 9.47 -11.24 5.78
N VAL A 118 8.61 -10.86 4.81
CA VAL A 118 7.15 -10.94 4.98
C VAL A 118 6.70 -12.39 4.82
N SER A 119 6.18 -13.00 5.90
CA SER A 119 5.81 -14.42 5.86
C SER A 119 4.58 -14.69 4.97
N PRO A 120 4.57 -15.79 4.21
CA PRO A 120 3.39 -16.20 3.43
C PRO A 120 2.14 -16.39 4.29
N GLU A 121 2.29 -16.91 5.51
CA GLU A 121 1.20 -17.12 6.46
C GLU A 121 0.58 -15.78 6.87
N SER A 122 1.40 -14.76 7.10
CA SER A 122 0.91 -13.41 7.39
C SER A 122 0.05 -12.93 6.22
N ILE A 123 0.57 -13.02 4.98
CA ILE A 123 -0.17 -12.61 3.77
C ILE A 123 -1.55 -13.29 3.70
N VAL A 124 -1.61 -14.62 3.87
CA VAL A 124 -2.88 -15.37 3.84
C VAL A 124 -3.84 -14.88 4.93
N ASN A 125 -3.36 -14.71 6.16
CA ASN A 125 -4.18 -14.20 7.25
C ASN A 125 -4.69 -12.77 6.96
N ARG A 126 -3.91 -11.94 6.27
CA ARG A 126 -4.32 -10.56 5.94
C ARG A 126 -5.44 -10.53 4.88
N PHE A 127 -5.42 -11.45 3.92
CA PHE A 127 -6.53 -11.61 2.98
C PHE A 127 -7.84 -12.00 3.69
N LYS A 128 -7.76 -12.81 4.76
CA LYS A 128 -8.92 -13.16 5.59
C LYS A 128 -9.41 -11.99 6.45
N LYS A 129 -8.50 -11.21 7.04
CA LYS A 129 -8.88 -9.99 7.80
C LYS A 129 -9.63 -8.96 6.94
N CYS A 130 -9.33 -8.89 5.65
CA CYS A 130 -10.05 -8.02 4.70
C CYS A 130 -11.32 -8.65 4.10
N CYS A 131 -11.79 -9.78 4.61
CA CYS A 131 -12.98 -10.50 4.14
C CYS A 131 -12.91 -10.97 2.66
N ILE A 132 -11.69 -11.19 2.11
CA ILE A 132 -11.51 -11.53 0.69
C ILE A 132 -11.45 -13.04 0.46
N SER A 133 -10.79 -13.78 1.37
CA SER A 133 -10.54 -15.22 1.21
C SER A 133 -11.15 -16.07 2.32
N ASN A 134 -12.16 -15.55 3.00
CA ASN A 134 -12.81 -16.19 4.13
C ASN A 134 -13.69 -17.34 3.65
N ALA A 135 -13.92 -18.30 4.54
CA ALA A 135 -14.91 -19.34 4.32
C ALA A 135 -16.31 -18.74 4.17
N MET A 136 -17.04 -19.20 3.15
CA MET A 136 -18.40 -18.69 2.84
C MET A 136 -19.46 -19.09 3.88
N ASP A 137 -19.11 -19.97 4.82
CA ASP A 137 -19.99 -20.44 5.90
C ASP A 137 -19.93 -19.55 7.16
N GLY A 138 -19.13 -18.48 7.13
CA GLY A 138 -18.97 -17.52 8.22
C GLY A 138 -18.08 -17.99 9.36
N SER A 139 -17.45 -19.17 9.24
CA SER A 139 -16.56 -19.72 10.29
C SER A 139 -15.28 -18.90 10.52
N GLU A 140 -14.96 -17.96 9.63
CA GLU A 140 -13.77 -17.12 9.67
C GLU A 140 -14.09 -15.61 9.78
N ASP A 141 -15.34 -15.25 10.07
CA ASP A 141 -15.77 -13.83 10.13
C ASP A 141 -15.21 -13.10 11.36
N ASP A 142 -14.94 -13.83 12.44
CA ASP A 142 -14.38 -13.29 13.69
C ASP A 142 -12.97 -12.70 13.50
N MET A 143 -12.22 -13.17 12.48
CA MET A 143 -10.86 -12.69 12.19
C MET A 143 -10.79 -11.20 11.85
N MET A 144 -11.91 -10.60 11.42
CA MET A 144 -11.98 -9.17 11.11
C MET A 144 -11.80 -8.30 12.36
N TRP A 145 -12.20 -8.81 13.52
CA TRP A 145 -12.19 -8.08 14.79
C TRP A 145 -10.94 -8.36 15.64
N GLU A 146 -10.12 -9.33 15.24
CA GLU A 146 -8.86 -9.61 15.92
C GLU A 146 -7.91 -8.42 15.77
N GLU A 147 -7.51 -7.84 16.91
CA GLU A 147 -6.50 -6.80 16.94
C GLU A 147 -5.23 -7.26 16.23
N ALA A 148 -4.55 -6.30 15.63
CA ALA A 148 -3.30 -6.57 14.96
C ALA A 148 -2.26 -6.93 16.04
N GLU A 149 -1.46 -7.98 15.82
CA GLU A 149 -0.44 -8.46 16.77
C GLU A 149 0.43 -7.29 17.29
N PRO A 150 1.11 -7.36 18.44
CA PRO A 150 1.87 -6.23 19.01
C PRO A 150 2.91 -5.59 18.07
N GLY A 151 3.29 -6.25 16.97
CA GLY A 151 4.10 -5.69 15.88
C GLY A 151 3.34 -4.87 14.82
N ASP A 152 2.01 -4.86 14.83
CA ASP A 152 1.11 -4.26 13.84
C ASP A 152 0.43 -2.95 14.29
N ALA A 153 0.51 -2.55 15.57
CA ALA A 153 0.06 -1.23 16.03
C ALA A 153 0.82 -0.07 15.36
N GLN A 154 0.15 0.70 14.49
CA GLN A 154 0.73 1.89 13.87
C GLN A 154 0.73 3.01 14.92
N PRO A 155 1.84 3.72 15.18
CA PRO A 155 1.76 4.93 15.97
C PRO A 155 0.84 5.90 15.22
N GLU A 156 -0.19 6.35 15.90
CA GLU A 156 -1.14 7.33 15.42
C GLU A 156 -0.36 8.61 15.12
N ASN A 157 -0.25 8.99 13.84
CA ASN A 157 0.28 10.29 13.47
C ASN A 157 -0.76 11.34 13.87
N VAL A 158 -0.72 11.77 15.12
CA VAL A 158 -1.37 13.00 15.57
C VAL A 158 -0.49 14.15 15.08
N SER A 159 -0.64 14.53 13.81
CA SER A 159 -0.22 15.85 13.36
C SER A 159 -1.35 16.82 13.69
N ASP A 160 -1.41 17.22 14.96
CA ASP A 160 -2.20 18.35 15.41
C ASP A 160 -1.30 19.59 15.33
N GLU A 161 -1.38 20.29 14.21
CA GLU A 161 -0.86 21.65 14.06
C GLU A 161 -2.06 22.50 13.65
N SER A 162 -2.92 22.78 14.63
CA SER A 162 -3.90 23.86 14.55
C SER A 162 -3.17 25.19 14.68
N ASP A 163 -2.80 25.82 13.56
CA ASP A 163 -2.40 27.22 13.57
C ASP A 163 -3.63 28.08 13.24
N SER A 164 -4.31 28.50 14.30
CA SER A 164 -5.38 29.48 14.27
C SER A 164 -4.78 30.88 14.26
N GLU A 165 -4.55 31.46 13.09
CA GLU A 165 -4.41 32.91 12.96
C GLU A 165 -5.79 33.55 12.72
N SER A 166 -6.37 34.01 13.83
CA SER A 166 -7.48 34.95 13.87
C SER A 166 -7.03 36.34 13.40
N GLY A 167 -7.45 36.76 12.21
CA GLY A 167 -7.42 38.16 11.80
C GLY A 167 -8.73 38.87 12.22
N PRO A 168 -8.67 40.12 12.73
CA PRO A 168 -9.84 40.78 13.28
C PRO A 168 -10.81 41.23 12.18
N SER A 169 -12.09 41.00 12.44
CA SER A 169 -13.22 41.61 11.74
C SER A 169 -13.35 43.07 12.15
N ASP A 170 -13.33 43.99 11.19
CA ASP A 170 -14.03 45.26 11.31
C ASP A 170 -15.05 45.34 10.17
N ALA A 171 -16.31 45.49 10.57
CA ALA A 171 -17.45 45.74 9.71
C ALA A 171 -17.82 47.23 9.77
N GLU A 172 -18.61 47.64 8.78
CA GLU A 172 -19.27 48.95 8.60
C GLU A 172 -18.36 50.04 8.00
N ASP A 173 -18.78 50.85 7.03
CA ASP A 173 -20.10 51.46 6.86
C ASP A 173 -20.35 51.92 5.39
N ALA A 174 -21.61 52.26 5.13
CA ALA A 174 -22.24 52.63 3.88
C ALA A 174 -21.90 54.03 3.32
N ALA A 175 -22.45 54.28 2.11
CA ALA A 175 -22.51 55.53 1.35
C ALA A 175 -21.17 55.97 0.71
N LYS A 176 -21.08 56.27 -0.59
CA LYS A 176 -21.99 57.03 -1.45
C LYS A 176 -21.59 56.82 -2.91
#